data_AF-A0A914L6Q8-F1
#
_entry.id   AF-A0A914L6Q8-F1
#
_cell.length_a   1.000
_cell.length_b   1.000
_cell.length_c   1.000
_cell.angle_alpha   90.00
_cell.angle_beta   90.00
_cell.angle_gamma   90.00
#
_symmetry.space_group_name_H-M   'P 1'
#
loop_
_entity.id
_entity.type
_entity.pdbx_description
1 polymer ?
#
loop_
_entity_poly.entity_id
_entity_poly.type
_entity_poly.pdbx_seq_one_letter_code
_entity_poly.pdbx_strand_id
1 'polypeptide(L)'
;MGMAYQKWNEIVQIWRKKVLKRCDFPVLNFRLLKYIWRENDEILKVINQTVSKIPFACGPVVGIHVRRTDKIKEAKFFGLDDYMKWVENWFDVNEENYQNNHPIPSNCTNKRMLFVAADLPDIKHITKEIENKWGDKYEIYHGKVFRDKKQSIYISIALCNL
;
A
#
# COMPACT_ATOMS: atom_id res chain seq x y z
N MET A 1 38.08 17.40 23.60
CA MET A 1 36.95 16.49 23.30
C MET A 1 35.56 17.08 23.58
N GLY A 2 35.39 18.16 24.36
CA GLY A 2 34.06 18.64 24.79
C GLY A 2 33.23 19.45 23.78
N MET A 3 33.84 20.35 22.98
CA MET A 3 33.08 21.29 22.12
C MET A 3 32.37 20.60 20.95
N ALA A 4 32.97 19.57 20.34
CA ALA A 4 32.35 18.85 19.23
C ALA A 4 31.11 18.05 19.68
N TYR A 5 31.14 17.49 20.89
CA TYR A 5 30.02 16.75 21.46
C TYR A 5 28.84 17.67 21.82
N GLN A 6 29.13 18.85 22.38
CA GLN A 6 28.09 19.86 22.68
C GLN A 6 27.39 20.34 21.41
N LYS A 7 28.16 20.69 20.36
CA LYS A 7 27.62 21.11 19.07
C LYS A 7 26.81 20.00 18.40
N TRP A 8 27.26 18.74 18.50
CA TRP A 8 26.51 17.59 17.99
C TRP A 8 25.17 17.41 18.72
N ASN A 9 25.16 17.53 20.04
CA ASN A 9 23.93 17.47 20.82
C ASN A 9 22.95 18.60 20.46
N GLU A 10 23.41 19.83 20.28
CA GLU A 10 22.57 20.94 19.83
C GLU A 10 21.91 20.65 18.48
N ILE A 11 22.67 20.14 17.51
CA ILE A 11 22.16 19.75 16.18
C ILE A 11 21.10 18.66 16.31
N VAL A 12 21.35 17.64 17.14
CA VAL A 12 20.41 16.55 17.38
C VAL A 12 19.11 17.07 18.01
N GLN A 13 19.19 18.00 18.98
CA GLN A 13 18.00 18.58 19.60
C GLN A 13 17.20 19.45 18.64
N ILE A 14 17.86 20.25 17.80
CA ILE A 14 17.21 21.02 16.74
C ILE A 14 16.49 20.08 15.77
N TRP A 15 17.14 18.99 15.37
CA TRP A 15 16.56 18.02 14.46
C TRP A 15 15.36 17.32 15.09
N ARG A 16 15.46 16.88 16.34
CA ARG A 16 14.36 16.27 17.10
C ARG A 16 13.14 17.18 17.13
N LYS A 17 13.30 18.47 17.47
CA LYS A 17 12.21 19.44 17.48
C LYS A 17 11.55 19.60 16.12
N LYS A 18 12.35 19.65 15.04
CA LYS A 18 11.83 19.75 13.67
C LYS A 18 11.07 18.50 13.23
N VAL A 19 11.55 17.31 13.59
CA VAL A 19 10.88 16.05 13.25
C VAL A 19 9.57 15.91 14.02
N LEU A 20 9.58 16.18 15.33
CA LEU A 20 8.37 16.13 16.17
C LEU A 20 7.29 17.12 15.73
N LYS A 21 7.67 18.28 15.17
CA LYS A 21 6.69 19.24 14.63
C LYS A 21 5.96 18.74 13.38
N ARG A 22 6.57 17.81 12.63
CA ARG A 22 6.08 17.37 11.30
C ARG A 22 5.48 15.97 11.31
N CYS A 23 5.95 15.10 12.20
CA CYS A 23 5.55 13.71 12.26
C CYS A 23 5.21 13.35 13.70
N ASP A 24 3.99 12.90 13.92
CA ASP A 24 3.52 12.44 15.24
C ASP A 24 4.32 11.19 15.69
N PHE A 25 4.75 10.37 14.73
CA PHE A 25 5.59 9.18 14.96
C PHE A 25 6.97 9.35 14.33
N PRO A 26 7.92 10.02 15.03
CA PRO A 26 9.25 10.33 14.49
C PRO A 26 10.08 9.07 14.17
N VAL A 27 9.81 7.96 14.85
CA VAL A 27 10.47 6.66 14.65
C VAL A 27 10.12 6.01 13.30
N LEU A 28 8.97 6.36 12.72
CA LEU A 28 8.52 5.89 11.41
C LEU A 28 8.94 6.83 10.27
N ASN A 29 9.95 7.67 10.48
CA ASN A 29 10.44 8.56 9.44
C ASN A 29 11.27 7.76 8.41
N PHE A 30 10.58 7.20 7.41
CA PHE A 30 11.08 6.27 6.38
C PHE A 30 12.10 6.84 5.38
N ARG A 31 12.98 7.78 5.76
CA ARG A 31 13.99 8.36 4.86
C ARG A 31 14.97 7.30 4.34
N LEU A 32 15.36 6.35 5.19
CA LEU A 32 16.24 5.25 4.81
C LEU A 32 15.53 4.30 3.83
N LEU A 33 14.29 3.92 4.13
CA LEU A 33 13.51 3.05 3.25
C LEU A 33 13.30 3.68 1.87
N LYS A 34 12.98 4.98 1.81
CA LYS A 34 12.86 5.74 0.56
C LYS A 34 14.13 5.70 -0.29
N TYR A 35 15.30 5.73 0.36
CA TYR A 35 16.57 5.65 -0.35
C TYR A 35 16.81 4.24 -0.92
N ILE A 36 16.55 3.21 -0.13
CA ILE A 36 16.69 1.80 -0.55
C ILE A 36 15.71 1.46 -1.68
N TRP A 37 14.50 2.00 -1.63
CA TRP A 37 13.44 1.74 -2.61
C TRP A 37 13.51 2.58 -3.88
N ARG A 38 14.59 3.33 -4.10
CA ARG A 38 14.74 4.12 -5.34
C ARG A 38 14.70 3.19 -6.55
N GLU A 39 13.70 3.35 -7.41
CA GLU A 39 13.48 2.46 -8.53
C GLU A 39 14.46 2.73 -9.69
N ASN A 40 14.69 1.68 -10.49
CA ASN A 40 15.34 1.81 -11.80
C ASN A 40 14.32 2.25 -12.87
N ASP A 41 14.78 2.80 -13.98
CA ASP A 41 13.94 3.30 -15.08
C ASP A 41 13.03 2.21 -15.66
N GLU A 42 13.50 0.96 -15.71
CA GLU A 42 12.69 -0.18 -16.16
C GLU A 42 11.54 -0.49 -15.20
N ILE A 43 11.80 -0.48 -13.89
CA ILE A 43 10.80 -0.72 -12.86
C ILE A 43 9.78 0.42 -12.87
N LEU A 44 10.24 1.66 -13.05
CA LEU A 44 9.37 2.82 -13.13
C LEU A 44 8.39 2.71 -14.32
N LYS A 45 8.84 2.20 -15.48
CA LYS A 45 7.95 1.94 -16.63
C LYS A 45 6.87 0.91 -16.28
N VAL A 46 7.24 -0.19 -15.63
CA VAL A 46 6.29 -1.24 -15.22
C VAL A 46 5.29 -0.70 -14.18
N ILE A 47 5.76 0.10 -13.23
CA ILE A 47 4.90 0.76 -12.24
C ILE A 47 3.92 1.69 -12.95
N ASN A 48 4.38 2.54 -13.85
CA ASN A 48 3.51 3.48 -14.57
C ASN A 48 2.46 2.76 -15.43
N GLN A 49 2.83 1.66 -16.08
CA GLN A 49 1.90 0.79 -16.81
C GLN A 49 0.88 0.08 -15.90
N THR A 50 1.26 -0.19 -14.66
CA THR A 50 0.39 -0.81 -13.65
C THR A 50 -0.58 0.22 -13.07
N VAL A 51 -0.06 1.41 -12.76
CA VAL A 51 -0.83 2.53 -12.21
C VAL A 51 -1.87 3.03 -13.20
N SER A 52 -1.57 3.07 -14.50
CA SER A 52 -2.53 3.50 -15.52
C SER A 52 -3.75 2.57 -15.66
N LYS A 53 -3.64 1.31 -15.22
CA LYS A 53 -4.73 0.34 -15.22
C LYS A 53 -5.73 0.57 -14.08
N ILE A 54 -5.38 1.37 -13.07
CA ILE A 54 -6.23 1.66 -11.92
C ILE A 54 -6.73 3.12 -12.02
N PRO A 55 -8.06 3.35 -12.00
CA PRO A 55 -8.62 4.69 -12.12
C PRO A 55 -8.55 5.45 -10.78
N PHE A 56 -7.35 5.82 -10.33
CA PHE A 56 -7.15 6.60 -9.09
C PHE A 56 -7.83 7.97 -9.09
N ALA A 57 -8.21 8.49 -10.26
CA ALA A 57 -8.96 9.74 -10.39
C ALA A 57 -10.44 9.59 -9.96
N CYS A 58 -10.97 8.37 -9.91
CA CYS A 58 -12.38 8.12 -9.66
C CYS A 58 -12.76 8.06 -8.19
N GLY A 59 -11.80 7.99 -7.28
CA GLY A 59 -12.11 7.99 -5.86
C GLY A 59 -10.98 7.50 -4.97
N PRO A 60 -11.21 7.50 -3.65
CA PRO A 60 -10.27 6.96 -2.70
C PRO A 60 -10.19 5.42 -2.83
N VAL A 61 -8.98 4.89 -2.70
CA VAL A 61 -8.72 3.45 -2.73
C VAL A 61 -8.27 2.97 -1.36
N VAL A 62 -8.90 1.93 -0.84
CA VAL A 62 -8.49 1.29 0.40
C VAL A 62 -7.75 -0.01 0.10
N GLY A 63 -6.57 -0.18 0.69
CA GLY A 63 -5.75 -1.38 0.55
C GLY A 63 -5.92 -2.35 1.73
N ILE A 64 -6.20 -3.61 1.44
CA ILE A 64 -6.13 -4.72 2.41
C ILE A 64 -4.96 -5.63 2.04
N HIS A 65 -4.17 -6.01 3.04
CA HIS A 65 -3.17 -7.05 2.94
C HIS A 65 -3.56 -8.25 3.81
N VAL A 66 -3.89 -9.37 3.18
CA VAL A 66 -4.23 -10.64 3.84
C VAL A 66 -3.07 -11.62 3.72
N ARG A 67 -2.41 -11.92 4.85
CA ARG A 67 -1.31 -12.89 4.93
C ARG A 67 -1.75 -14.13 5.70
N ARG A 68 -1.73 -15.31 5.07
CA ARG A 68 -2.38 -16.53 5.62
C ARG A 68 -1.48 -17.76 5.69
N THR A 69 -0.45 -17.89 4.87
CA THR A 69 0.24 -19.19 4.73
C THR A 69 1.23 -19.48 5.86
N ASP A 70 2.23 -18.61 6.03
CA ASP A 70 3.31 -18.77 7.00
C ASP A 70 3.00 -18.13 8.37
N LYS A 71 2.18 -17.07 8.36
CA LYS A 71 2.00 -16.16 9.50
C LYS A 71 1.09 -16.68 10.61
N ILE A 72 0.34 -17.76 10.39
CA ILE A 72 -0.61 -18.32 11.38
C ILE A 72 0.11 -18.74 12.68
N LYS A 73 1.40 -19.11 12.61
CA LYS A 73 2.19 -19.48 13.80
C LYS A 73 2.56 -18.28 14.67
N GLU A 74 2.62 -17.09 14.10
CA GLU A 74 3.10 -15.87 14.76
C GLU A 74 1.96 -14.92 15.13
N ALA A 75 0.87 -14.94 14.36
CA ALA A 75 -0.25 -14.04 14.51
C ALA A 75 -1.59 -14.79 14.46
N LYS A 76 -2.59 -14.22 15.15
CA LYS A 76 -3.95 -14.73 15.14
C LYS A 76 -4.53 -14.66 13.72
N PHE A 77 -5.25 -15.72 13.34
CA PHE A 77 -6.02 -15.73 12.10
C PHE A 77 -7.24 -14.79 12.22
N PHE A 78 -7.40 -13.92 11.22
CA PHE A 78 -8.55 -13.02 11.08
C PHE A 78 -9.33 -13.36 9.81
N GLY A 79 -10.66 -13.33 9.92
CA GLY A 79 -11.56 -13.54 8.79
C GLY A 79 -11.61 -12.30 7.89
N LEU A 80 -12.10 -12.44 6.65
CA LEU A 80 -12.25 -11.27 5.76
C LEU A 80 -13.24 -10.24 6.33
N ASP A 81 -14.26 -10.69 7.04
CA ASP A 81 -15.26 -9.83 7.66
C ASP A 81 -14.62 -8.83 8.65
N ASP A 82 -13.57 -9.25 9.38
CA ASP A 82 -12.83 -8.38 10.30
C ASP A 82 -12.10 -7.25 9.56
N TYR A 83 -11.50 -7.55 8.39
CA TYR A 83 -10.86 -6.53 7.57
C TYR A 83 -11.90 -5.57 6.97
N MET A 84 -13.00 -6.12 6.45
CA MET A 84 -14.04 -5.32 5.79
C MET A 84 -14.73 -4.37 6.76
N LYS A 85 -14.89 -4.74 8.04
CA LYS A 85 -15.38 -3.82 9.09
C LYS A 85 -14.56 -2.54 9.17
N TRP A 86 -13.24 -2.64 9.11
CA TRP A 86 -12.36 -1.47 9.17
C TRP A 86 -12.38 -0.66 7.87
N VAL A 87 -12.52 -1.35 6.74
CA VAL A 87 -12.67 -0.69 5.44
C VAL A 87 -13.96 0.14 5.40
N GLU A 88 -15.08 -0.42 5.83
CA GLU A 88 -16.35 0.30 5.91
C GLU A 88 -16.25 1.52 6.81
N ASN A 89 -15.75 1.34 8.03
CA ASN A 89 -15.55 2.44 8.95
C ASN A 89 -14.65 3.54 8.38
N TRP A 90 -13.61 3.18 7.61
CA TRP A 90 -12.75 4.17 6.96
C TRP A 90 -13.49 4.96 5.89
N PHE A 91 -14.28 4.29 5.03
CA PHE A 91 -15.08 4.98 4.01
C PHE A 91 -16.11 5.90 4.66
N ASP A 92 -16.83 5.43 5.68
CA ASP A 92 -17.90 6.21 6.28
C ASP A 92 -17.37 7.50 6.96
N VAL A 93 -16.12 7.51 7.44
CA VAL A 93 -15.49 8.69 8.05
C VAL A 93 -14.81 9.61 7.01
N ASN A 94 -14.23 9.06 5.95
CA ASN A 94 -13.33 9.82 5.06
C ASN A 94 -13.90 10.11 3.67
N GLU A 95 -14.94 9.39 3.24
CA GLU A 95 -15.50 9.52 1.89
C GLU A 95 -16.09 10.90 1.65
N GLU A 96 -16.89 11.42 2.58
CA GLU A 96 -17.49 12.77 2.49
C GLU A 96 -16.42 13.86 2.43
N ASN A 97 -15.42 13.78 3.33
CA ASN A 97 -14.30 14.71 3.36
C ASN A 97 -13.47 14.68 2.08
N TYR A 98 -13.33 13.50 1.46
CA TYR A 98 -12.60 13.36 0.21
C TYR A 98 -13.37 13.99 -0.96
N GLN A 99 -14.66 13.67 -1.10
CA GLN A 99 -15.52 14.17 -2.18
C GLN A 99 -15.64 15.69 -2.17
N ASN A 100 -15.70 16.31 -0.99
CA ASN A 100 -15.75 17.77 -0.85
C ASN A 100 -14.48 18.47 -1.37
N ASN A 101 -13.31 17.80 -1.29
CA ASN A 101 -12.04 18.36 -1.74
C ASN A 101 -11.67 17.93 -3.16
N HIS A 102 -12.22 16.82 -3.65
CA HIS A 102 -11.90 16.20 -4.94
C HIS A 102 -13.20 15.77 -5.63
N PRO A 103 -13.81 16.66 -6.44
CA PRO A 103 -15.02 16.31 -7.16
C PRO A 103 -14.74 15.17 -8.14
N ILE A 104 -15.52 14.09 -8.00
CA ILE A 104 -15.38 12.88 -8.80
C ILE A 104 -15.79 13.20 -10.24
N PRO A 105 -14.96 12.88 -11.26
CA PRO A 105 -15.32 13.04 -12.66
C PRO A 105 -16.59 12.26 -13.01
N SER A 106 -17.43 12.81 -13.90
CA SER A 106 -18.72 12.20 -14.28
C SER A 106 -18.60 10.86 -15.02
N ASN A 107 -17.39 10.46 -15.45
CA ASN A 107 -17.11 9.21 -16.13
C ASN A 107 -16.74 8.05 -15.19
N CYS A 108 -16.87 8.25 -13.87
CA CYS A 108 -16.45 7.31 -12.85
C CYS A 108 -17.61 6.52 -12.25
N THR A 109 -17.33 5.28 -11.86
CA THR A 109 -18.29 4.42 -11.14
C THR A 109 -18.44 4.89 -9.70
N ASN A 110 -19.66 4.90 -9.15
CA ASN A 110 -19.92 5.19 -7.73
C ASN A 110 -19.55 4.04 -6.78
N LYS A 111 -18.77 3.05 -7.25
CA LYS A 111 -18.36 1.89 -6.43
C LYS A 111 -17.10 2.21 -5.65
N ARG A 112 -17.05 1.74 -4.40
CA ARG A 112 -15.88 1.92 -3.52
C ARG A 112 -14.71 1.07 -4.02
N MET A 113 -13.52 1.66 -4.18
CA MET A 113 -12.37 0.95 -4.73
C MET A 113 -11.60 0.21 -3.64
N LEU A 114 -11.40 -1.10 -3.83
CA LEU A 114 -10.69 -1.97 -2.89
C LEU A 114 -9.48 -2.63 -3.56
N PHE A 115 -8.29 -2.41 -3.01
CA PHE A 115 -7.07 -3.08 -3.44
C PHE A 115 -6.73 -4.24 -2.51
N VAL A 116 -6.61 -5.45 -3.03
CA VAL A 116 -6.35 -6.66 -2.25
C VAL A 116 -4.97 -7.24 -2.60
N ALA A 117 -4.10 -7.28 -1.59
CA ALA A 117 -2.84 -8.00 -1.62
C ALA A 117 -2.94 -9.25 -0.74
N ALA A 118 -2.63 -10.41 -1.29
CA ALA A 118 -2.61 -11.65 -0.53
C ALA A 118 -1.57 -12.63 -1.04
N ASP A 119 -1.16 -13.55 -0.18
CA ASP A 119 -0.25 -14.63 -0.55
C ASP A 119 -0.87 -15.54 -1.63
N LEU A 120 -0.01 -16.18 -2.43
CA LEU A 120 -0.43 -17.22 -3.38
C LEU A 120 -0.44 -18.58 -2.67
N PRO A 121 -1.46 -19.44 -2.88
CA PRO A 121 -2.55 -19.35 -3.86
C PRO A 121 -3.82 -18.61 -3.37
N ASP A 122 -3.88 -18.24 -2.10
CA ASP A 122 -5.08 -17.76 -1.38
C ASP A 122 -5.78 -16.56 -2.04
N ILE A 123 -5.03 -15.73 -2.76
CA ILE A 123 -5.60 -14.58 -3.48
C ILE A 123 -6.82 -14.95 -4.35
N LYS A 124 -6.85 -16.14 -4.99
CA LYS A 124 -8.00 -16.54 -5.84
C LYS A 124 -9.25 -16.84 -5.01
N HIS A 125 -9.07 -17.48 -3.86
CA HIS A 125 -10.17 -17.80 -2.97
C HIS A 125 -10.71 -16.53 -2.34
N ILE A 126 -9.81 -15.65 -1.88
CA ILE A 126 -10.16 -14.38 -1.25
C ILE A 126 -10.92 -13.48 -2.22
N THR A 127 -10.46 -13.31 -3.45
CA THR A 127 -11.15 -12.44 -4.42
C THR A 127 -12.54 -12.97 -4.72
N LYS A 128 -12.69 -14.28 -4.92
CA LYS A 128 -14.01 -14.91 -5.13
C LYS A 128 -14.94 -14.74 -3.92
N GLU A 129 -14.42 -14.89 -2.70
CA GLU A 129 -15.18 -14.67 -1.48
C GLU A 129 -15.66 -13.22 -1.38
N ILE A 130 -14.80 -12.25 -1.73
CA ILE A 130 -15.15 -10.83 -1.68
C ILE A 130 -16.17 -10.47 -2.76
N GLU A 131 -15.99 -10.96 -3.99
CA GLU A 131 -16.93 -10.75 -5.10
C GLU A 131 -18.33 -11.27 -4.75
N ASN A 132 -18.41 -12.46 -4.14
CA ASN A 132 -19.68 -13.06 -3.74
C ASN A 132 -20.40 -12.29 -2.62
N LYS A 133 -19.66 -11.75 -1.65
CA LYS A 133 -20.25 -11.06 -0.48
C LYS A 133 -20.47 -9.57 -0.71
N TRP A 134 -19.60 -8.91 -1.46
CA TRP A 134 -19.52 -7.45 -1.56
C TRP A 134 -19.35 -6.90 -2.98
N GLY A 135 -19.51 -7.72 -4.03
CA GLY A 135 -19.34 -7.29 -5.43
C GLY A 135 -20.28 -6.18 -5.91
N ASP A 136 -21.40 -5.97 -5.22
CA ASP A 136 -22.32 -4.88 -5.52
C ASP A 136 -21.77 -3.52 -5.07
N LYS A 137 -21.08 -3.49 -3.92
CA LYS A 137 -20.61 -2.26 -3.25
C LYS A 137 -19.19 -1.87 -3.64
N TYR A 138 -18.31 -2.84 -3.91
CA TYR A 138 -16.89 -2.60 -4.15
C TYR A 138 -16.44 -2.99 -5.56
N GLU A 139 -15.51 -2.21 -6.09
CA GLU A 139 -14.70 -2.56 -7.26
C GLU A 139 -13.33 -3.05 -6.79
N ILE A 140 -12.99 -4.29 -7.14
CA ILE A 140 -11.86 -5.02 -6.54
C ILE A 140 -10.69 -5.05 -7.51
N TYR A 141 -9.52 -4.61 -7.04
CA TYR A 141 -8.25 -4.64 -7.75
C TYR A 141 -7.25 -5.55 -7.02
N HIS A 142 -6.54 -6.40 -7.76
CA HIS A 142 -5.56 -7.30 -7.17
C HIS A 142 -4.35 -7.54 -8.08
N GLY A 143 -3.22 -7.96 -7.50
CA GLY A 143 -1.92 -8.12 -8.18
C GLY A 143 -1.93 -8.95 -9.48
N LYS A 144 -2.82 -9.95 -9.59
CA LYS A 144 -2.94 -10.77 -10.82
C LYS A 144 -3.53 -10.04 -12.03
N VAL A 145 -4.27 -8.95 -11.85
CA VAL A 145 -4.78 -8.11 -12.96
C VAL A 145 -3.62 -7.53 -13.77
N PHE A 146 -2.47 -7.32 -13.12
CA PHE A 146 -1.32 -6.63 -13.71
C PHE A 146 -0.28 -7.57 -14.31
N ARG A 147 -0.44 -8.89 -14.15
CA ARG A 147 0.52 -9.87 -14.63
C ARG A 147 0.26 -10.17 -16.11
N ASP A 148 0.75 -9.29 -17.00
CA ASP A 148 0.78 -9.57 -18.44
C ASP A 148 1.57 -10.86 -18.69
N LYS A 149 0.99 -11.81 -19.44
CA LYS A 149 1.51 -13.17 -19.65
C LYS A 149 2.94 -13.24 -20.24
N LYS A 150 3.53 -12.11 -20.64
CA LYS A 150 4.87 -12.03 -21.26
C LYS A 150 6.04 -11.98 -20.28
N GLN A 151 5.83 -11.74 -18.99
CA GLN A 151 6.92 -11.66 -18.00
C GLN A 151 7.10 -12.96 -17.22
N SER A 152 7.11 -14.08 -17.94
CA SER A 152 7.79 -15.30 -17.52
C SER A 152 9.21 -15.30 -18.09
N ILE A 153 9.93 -14.20 -17.91
CA ILE A 153 11.37 -14.16 -18.17
C ILE A 153 12.02 -14.27 -16.81
N TYR A 154 12.59 -15.45 -16.57
CA TYR A 154 13.59 -15.76 -15.57
C TYR A 154 14.27 -14.51 -15.00
N ILE A 155 13.83 -14.04 -13.83
CA ILE A 155 14.76 -13.43 -12.90
C ILE A 155 15.48 -14.62 -12.27
N SER A 156 16.34 -15.25 -13.07
CA SER A 156 17.49 -15.95 -12.54
C SER A 156 18.21 -14.89 -11.74
N ILE A 157 18.07 -14.98 -10.42
CA ILE A 157 18.99 -14.36 -9.49
C ILE A 157 20.36 -14.70 -10.06
N ALA A 158 21.02 -13.70 -10.66
CA ALA A 158 22.45 -13.73 -10.88
C ALA A 158 23.04 -13.72 -9.47
N LEU A 159 23.02 -14.90 -8.86
CA LEU A 159 23.85 -15.25 -7.74
C LEU A 159 25.26 -14.92 -8.20
N CYS A 160 25.92 -14.10 -7.38
CA CYS A 160 27.36 -14.08 -7.21
C CYS A 160 28.11 -15.08 -8.09
N ASN A 161 28.69 -14.60 -9.18
CA ASN A 161 30.00 -15.10 -9.54
C ASN A 161 31.00 -14.11 -8.96
N LEU A 162 31.79 -14.64 -8.04
CA LEU A 162 33.08 -14.13 -7.58
C LEU A 162 33.93 -13.59 -8.73
#